data_AF-A0A934ELN3-F1
#
_entry.id   AF-A0A934ELN3-F1
#
_cell.length_a   1.000
_cell.length_b   1.000
_cell.length_c   1.000
_cell.angle_alpha   90.00
_cell.angle_beta   90.00
_cell.angle_gamma   90.00
#
_symmetry.space_group_name_H-M   'P 1'
#
loop_
_entity.id
_entity.type
_entity.pdbx_description
1 polymer ?
#
loop_
_entity_poly.entity_id
_entity_poly.type
_entity_poly.pdbx_seq_one_letter_code
_entity_poly.pdbx_strand_id
1 'polypeptide(L)' 'MKVYDLLWKKAEDEKTGKARWEKVGVLIEKDEGKMSVKIDLIPATNWDGWLVVSERKAREESAKEPMFSSELEPF' A
#
# COMPACT_ATOMS: atom_id res chain seq x y z
N MET A 1 2.24 13.75 12.14
CA MET A 1 1.49 12.58 11.59
C MET A 1 2.41 11.70 10.77
N LYS A 2 2.56 10.43 11.16
CA LYS A 2 3.28 9.42 10.37
C LYS A 2 2.28 8.43 9.79
N VAL A 3 2.56 7.96 8.58
CA VAL A 3 1.75 6.95 7.90
C VAL A 3 2.60 5.73 7.67
N TYR A 4 2.02 4.57 7.97
CA TYR A 4 2.63 3.28 7.79
C TYR A 4 1.74 2.43 6.90
N ASP A 5 2.36 1.62 6.05
CA ASP A 5 1.67 0.62 5.27
C ASP A 5 1.55 -0.67 6.09
N LEU A 6 0.36 -1.28 6.06
CA LEU A 6 0.12 -2.59 6.65
C LEU A 6 0.27 -3.65 5.56
N LEU A 7 1.18 -4.59 5.78
CA LEU A 7 1.58 -5.61 4.83
C LEU A 7 1.25 -7.01 5.35
N TRP A 8 0.73 -7.84 4.47
CA TRP A 8 0.50 -9.27 4.70
C TRP A 8 1.42 -10.10 3.79
N LYS A 9 2.04 -11.14 4.34
CA LYS A 9 2.85 -12.08 3.56
C LYS A 9 1.91 -13.05 2.85
N LYS A 10 1.74 -12.88 1.54
CA LYS A 10 0.81 -13.68 0.74
C LYS A 10 1.39 -15.04 0.37
N ALA A 11 2.65 -15.06 -0.04
CA ALA A 11 3.35 -16.26 -0.44
C ALA A 11 4.86 -16.01 -0.45
N GLU A 12 5.63 -17.09 -0.39
CA GLU A 12 7.04 -17.06 -0.72
C GLU A 12 7.22 -17.63 -2.12
N ASP A 13 7.97 -16.93 -2.95
CA ASP A 13 8.17 -17.32 -4.34
C ASP A 13 9.20 -18.45 -4.41
N GLU A 14 8.78 -19.69 -4.67
CA GLU A 14 9.65 -20.89 -4.64
C GLU A 14 10.90 -20.79 -5.54
N LYS A 15 10.86 -19.97 -6.59
CA LYS A 15 11.98 -19.82 -7.53
C LYS A 15 13.00 -18.77 -7.11
N THR A 16 12.58 -17.78 -6.32
CA THR A 16 13.43 -16.64 -5.96
C THR A 16 13.65 -16.50 -4.45
N GLY A 17 12.95 -17.28 -3.63
CA GLY A 17 12.96 -17.19 -2.17
C GLY A 17 12.42 -15.86 -1.64
N LYS A 18 11.78 -15.05 -2.49
CA LYS A 18 11.33 -13.71 -2.11
C LYS A 18 9.92 -13.78 -1.55
N ALA A 19 9.74 -13.22 -0.35
CA ALA A 19 8.43 -13.00 0.23
C ALA A 19 7.66 -11.97 -0.60
N ARG A 20 6.47 -12.36 -1.08
CA ARG A 20 5.51 -11.45 -1.70
C ARG A 20 4.66 -10.83 -0.61
N TRP A 21 4.81 -9.52 -0.45
CA TRP A 21 4.03 -8.72 0.49
C TRP A 21 2.88 -8.04 -0.25
N GLU A 22 1.67 -8.19 0.27
CA GLU A 22 0.48 -7.51 -0.21
C GLU A 22 0.09 -6.44 0.79
N LYS A 23 -0.16 -5.21 0.29
CA LYS A 23 -0.65 -4.14 1.15
C LYS A 23 -2.14 -4.35 1.43
N VAL A 24 -2.49 -4.41 2.70
CA VAL A 24 -3.85 -4.69 3.19
C VAL A 24 -4.51 -3.50 3.89
N GLY A 25 -3.73 -2.46 4.20
CA GLY A 25 -4.25 -1.27 4.85
C GLY A 25 -3.19 -0.23 5.18
N VAL A 26 -3.56 0.73 6.01
CA VAL A 26 -2.69 1.79 6.51
C VAL A 26 -2.87 1.99 8.01
N LEU A 27 -1.78 2.30 8.68
CA LEU A 27 -1.76 2.77 10.07
C LEU A 27 -1.36 4.23 10.05
N ILE A 28 -2.14 5.07 10.72
CA ILE A 28 -1.90 6.50 10.86
C ILE A 28 -1.60 6.76 12.33
N GLU A 29 -0.39 7.22 12.61
CA GLU A 29 0.00 7.73 13.91
C GLU A 29 -0.33 9.23 13.98
N LYS A 30 -1.30 9.55 14.84
CA LYS A 30 -1.72 10.91 15.17
C LYS A 30 -0.92 11.40 16.39
N ASP A 31 -1.06 12.68 16.69
CA ASP A 31 -0.47 13.29 17.85
C ASP A 31 -0.95 12.61 19.15
N GLU A 32 -0.11 12.65 20.18
CA GLU A 32 -0.44 12.13 21.52
C GLU A 32 -0.52 10.58 21.60
N GLY A 33 0.15 9.87 20.70
CA GLY A 33 0.22 8.40 20.70
C GLY A 33 -1.05 7.70 20.21
N LYS A 34 -2.00 8.44 19.65
CA LYS A 34 -3.24 7.89 19.10
C LYS A 34 -2.97 7.25 17.74
N MET A 35 -3.21 5.95 17.65
CA MET A 35 -3.08 5.19 16.40
C MET A 35 -4.45 4.93 15.77
N SER A 36 -4.56 5.10 14.46
CA SER A 36 -5.76 4.77 13.69
C SER A 36 -5.40 3.78 12.60
N VAL A 37 -6.11 2.65 12.55
CA VAL A 37 -5.91 1.62 11.53
C VAL A 37 -7.06 1.68 10.53
N LYS A 38 -6.73 1.70 9.24
CA LYS A 38 -7.68 1.45 8.15
C LYS A 38 -7.28 0.17 7.45
N ILE A 39 -8.17 -0.81 7.43
CA ILE A 39 -7.99 -2.08 6.71
C ILE A 39 -8.84 -2.00 5.45
N ASP A 40 -8.21 -2.05 4.29
CA ASP A 40 -8.90 -2.01 3.00
C ASP A 40 -9.25 -3.43 2.53
N LEU A 41 -8.42 -4.42 2.86
CA LEU A 41 -8.61 -5.82 2.51
C LEU A 41 -8.24 -6.73 3.67
N ILE A 42 -9.11 -7.67 4.01
CA ILE A 42 -8.81 -8.71 4.99
C ILE A 42 -8.35 -9.96 4.23
N PRO A 43 -7.09 -10.42 4.45
CA PRO A 43 -6.65 -11.68 3.89
C PRO A 43 -7.34 -12.82 4.64
N ALA A 44 -8.46 -13.30 4.11
CA ALA A 44 -9.29 -14.31 4.78
C ALA A 44 -8.70 -15.74 4.69
N THR A 45 -7.75 -15.97 3.77
CA THR A 45 -7.17 -17.29 3.51
C THR A 45 -5.71 -17.30 3.95
N ASN A 46 -5.33 -18.20 4.85
CA ASN A 46 -3.98 -18.36 5.39
C ASN A 46 -3.40 -17.12 6.08
N TRP A 47 -4.24 -16.37 6.82
CA TRP A 47 -3.76 -15.27 7.64
C TRP A 47 -3.58 -15.70 9.09
N ASP A 48 -2.35 -15.61 9.58
CA ASP A 48 -1.99 -15.94 10.96
C ASP A 48 -2.41 -14.86 11.99
N GLY A 49 -3.19 -13.86 11.58
CA GLY A 49 -3.63 -12.75 12.43
C GLY A 49 -2.62 -11.61 12.57
N TRP A 50 -1.43 -11.74 11.99
CA TRP A 50 -0.35 -10.75 12.09
C TRP A 50 -0.19 -9.93 10.82
N LEU A 51 0.09 -8.63 11.00
CA LEU A 51 0.40 -7.68 9.92
C LEU A 51 1.74 -7.01 10.20
N VAL A 52 2.52 -6.78 9.15
CA VAL A 52 3.79 -6.07 9.24
C VAL A 52 3.56 -4.60 8.96
N VAL A 53 4.03 -3.74 9.85
CA VAL A 53 3.96 -2.29 9.72
C VAL A 53 5.27 -1.78 9.09
N SER A 54 5.17 -1.05 7.98
CA SER A 54 6.32 -0.44 7.32
C SER A 54 6.12 1.07 7.18
N GLU A 55 7.14 1.87 7.55
CA GLU A 55 7.08 3.32 7.35
C GLU A 55 6.92 3.63 5.86
N ARG A 56 5.83 4.32 5.52
CA ARG A 56 5.61 4.78 4.16
C ARG A 56 6.55 5.94 3.91
N LYS A 57 7.64 5.69 3.18
CA LYS A 57 8.45 6.77 2.61
C LYS A 57 7.53 7.63 1.74
N ALA A 58 7.49 8.93 2.02
CA ALA A 58 6.70 9.88 1.25
C ALA A 58 7.13 9.77 -0.22
N ARG A 59 6.34 9.05 -1.01
CA ARG A 59 6.42 9.15 -2.46
C ARG A 59 5.70 10.45 -2.76
N GLU A 60 6.48 11.50 -2.97
CA GLU A 60 6.00 12.78 -3.50
C GLU A 60 5.01 12.47 -4.62
N GLU A 61 3.83 13.10 -4.52
CA GLU A 61 2.75 12.99 -5.48
C GLU A 61 3.28 13.32 -6.87
N SER A 62 3.71 12.30 -7.62
CA SER A 62 3.70 12.37 -9.07
C SER A 62 2.24 12.23 -9.48
N ALA A 63 1.50 13.34 -9.34
CA ALA A 63 0.29 13.58 -10.09
C ALA A 63 0.63 13.34 -11.57
N LYS A 64 0.32 12.14 -12.05
CA LYS A 64 0.20 11.92 -13.49
C LYS A 64 -1.03 12.70 -13.90
N GLU A 65 -0.82 13.94 -14.34
CA GLU A 65 -1.79 14.64 -15.17
C GLU A 65 -2.20 13.67 -16.29
N PRO A 66 -3.50 13.44 -16.51
CA PRO A 66 -3.92 12.75 -17.72
C PRO A 66 -3.57 13.65 -18.90
N MET A 67 -2.49 13.29 -19.59
CA MET A 67 -2.09 13.89 -20.85
C MET A 67 -3.14 13.46 -21.90
N PHE A 68 -4.27 14.16 -21.89
CA PHE A 68 -5.31 14.04 -22.91
C PHE A 68 -4.77 14.76 -24.14
N SER A 69 -4.08 14.03 -25.03
CA SER A 69 -3.67 14.58 -26.33
C SER A 69 -4.92 14.85 -27.14
N SER A 70 -5.32 16.12 -27.20
CA SER A 70 -6.28 16.62 -28.17
C SER A 70 -5.59 16.78 -29.53
N GLU A 71 -5.18 15.67 -30.14
CA GLU A 71 -4.93 15.61 -31.58
C GLU A 71 -6.21 15.09 -32.25
N LEU A 72 -7.21 15.95 -32.28
CA LEU A 72 -8.21 15.91 -33.34
C LEU A 72 -7.49 16.40 -34.60
N GLU A 73 -7.16 15.49 -35.50
CA GLU A 73 -6.70 15.81 -36.85
C GLU A 73 -7.77 16.67 -37.56
N PRO A 74 -7.43 17.86 -38.06
CA PRO A 74 -8.27 18.54 -39.00
C PRO A 74 -7.93 18.06 -40.43
N PHE A 75 -8.87 17.28 -40.98
CA PHE A 75 -9.22 17.10 -42.40
C PHE A 75 -8.18 16.55 -43.39
#